data_AF-A0A6C1PGS9-F1
#
_entry.id   AF-A0A6C1PGS9-F1
#
_cell.length_a   1.000
_cell.length_b   1.000
_cell.length_c   1.000
_cell.angle_alpha   90.00
_cell.angle_beta   90.00
_cell.angle_gamma   90.00
#
_symmetry.space_group_name_H-M   'P 1'
#
loop_
_entity.id
_entity.type
_entity.pdbx_description
1 polymer ?
#
loop_
_entity_poly.entity_id
_entity_poly.type
_entity_poly.pdbx_seq_one_letter_code
_entity_poly.pdbx_strand_id
1 'polypeptide(L)'
;MNISKTLGSSYQVAKNNPMIIAPMLVASVFGVVFSLIVVGSAVPTIAGIGSDPSTITSEQAIAGIGAAVGGGFLVMIISGFVGLIAHGMTVAMANMALNGETPTLATGWARFMTRLVPVIIASILMGLIIGLGTILLVLPGIVAAFLLVFTIVAVVVDDLGAGQALSRSLTTVTRNFGATFVFFLVVLGLAIIAAIASAIVGAIPLLGAILTMIVSAAFSGFLTIFTLATYRELSADADA
;
A
#
# COMPACT_ATOMS: atom_id res chain seq x y z
N MET A 1 9.85 21.42 8.35
CA MET A 1 9.80 19.98 8.71
C MET A 1 11.07 19.50 9.41
N ASN A 2 10.95 18.91 10.61
CA ASN A 2 12.07 18.20 11.27
C ASN A 2 11.93 16.67 11.10
N ILE A 3 12.55 16.14 10.04
CA ILE A 3 12.38 14.74 9.62
C ILE A 3 12.77 13.73 10.70
N SER A 4 13.81 14.02 11.49
CA SER A 4 14.27 13.13 12.56
C SER A 4 13.25 13.05 13.68
N LYS A 5 12.64 14.19 14.05
CA LYS A 5 11.58 14.24 15.06
C LYS A 5 10.35 13.49 14.58
N THR A 6 9.95 13.69 13.32
CA THR A 6 8.77 13.05 12.71
C THR A 6 8.96 11.54 12.58
N LEU A 7 10.13 11.08 12.15
CA LEU A 7 10.46 9.65 12.11
C LEU A 7 10.46 9.04 13.52
N GLY A 8 11.03 9.73 14.49
CA GLY A 8 11.06 9.30 15.89
C GLY A 8 9.67 9.21 16.51
N SER A 9 8.79 10.19 16.26
CA SER A 9 7.41 10.16 16.75
C SER A 9 6.60 9.05 16.09
N SER A 10 6.74 8.84 14.77
CA SER A 10 6.10 7.73 14.07
C SER A 10 6.55 6.38 14.60
N TYR A 11 7.83 6.23 14.94
CA TYR A 11 8.37 5.01 15.54
C TYR A 11 7.76 4.76 16.93
N GLN A 12 7.68 5.80 17.77
CA GLN A 12 7.06 5.65 19.09
C GLN A 12 5.57 5.31 19.00
N VAL A 13 4.84 5.90 18.05
CA VAL A 13 3.44 5.57 17.81
C VAL A 13 3.29 4.12 17.38
N ALA A 14 4.10 3.66 16.42
CA ALA A 14 4.08 2.26 15.95
C ALA A 14 4.42 1.28 17.08
N LYS A 15 5.42 1.60 17.91
CA LYS A 15 5.84 0.79 19.05
C LYS A 15 4.77 0.72 20.14
N ASN A 16 4.15 1.84 20.48
CA ASN A 16 3.15 1.92 21.55
C ASN A 16 1.78 1.38 21.11
N ASN A 17 1.52 1.36 19.80
CA ASN A 17 0.23 0.94 19.23
C ASN A 17 0.42 -0.09 18.11
N PRO A 18 0.91 -1.31 18.43
CA PRO A 18 1.17 -2.34 17.43
C PRO A 18 -0.09 -2.76 16.66
N MET A 19 -1.28 -2.53 17.23
CA MET A 19 -2.56 -2.79 16.57
C MET A 19 -2.76 -2.01 15.26
N ILE A 20 -2.07 -0.88 15.05
CA ILE A 20 -2.12 -0.14 13.78
C ILE A 20 -1.60 -0.97 12.61
N ILE A 21 -0.70 -1.93 12.86
CA ILE A 21 -0.12 -2.80 11.82
C ILE A 21 -1.07 -3.95 11.44
N ALA A 22 -2.01 -4.30 12.33
CA ALA A 22 -2.86 -5.48 12.15
C ALA A 22 -3.66 -5.49 10.83
N PRO A 23 -4.26 -4.38 10.34
CA PRO A 23 -4.95 -4.38 9.04
C PRO A 23 -4.01 -4.77 7.88
N MET A 24 -2.79 -4.24 7.84
CA MET A 24 -1.78 -4.59 6.84
C MET A 24 -1.38 -6.06 6.91
N LEU A 25 -1.24 -6.60 8.13
CA LEU A 25 -0.93 -8.01 8.31
C LEU A 25 -2.06 -8.89 7.77
N VAL A 26 -3.31 -8.60 8.13
CA VAL A 26 -4.49 -9.33 7.63
C VAL A 26 -4.56 -9.27 6.11
N ALA A 27 -4.34 -8.09 5.50
CA ALA A 27 -4.34 -7.95 4.05
C ALA A 27 -3.22 -8.75 3.38
N SER A 28 -2.01 -8.76 3.96
CA SER A 28 -0.90 -9.55 3.43
C SER A 28 -1.17 -11.06 3.51
N VAL A 29 -1.74 -11.54 4.62
CA VAL A 29 -2.15 -12.94 4.81
C VAL A 29 -3.22 -13.32 3.81
N PHE A 30 -4.24 -12.49 3.67
CA PHE A 30 -5.29 -12.70 2.68
C PHE A 30 -4.70 -12.77 1.27
N GLY A 31 -3.85 -11.82 0.87
CA GLY A 31 -3.27 -11.78 -0.47
C GLY A 31 -2.45 -13.02 -0.81
N VAL A 32 -1.62 -13.50 0.13
CA VAL A 32 -0.82 -14.72 -0.05
C VAL A 32 -1.71 -15.96 -0.13
N VAL A 33 -2.64 -16.14 0.81
CA VAL A 33 -3.54 -17.31 0.82
C VAL A 33 -4.41 -17.32 -0.44
N PHE A 34 -4.97 -16.17 -0.83
CA PHE A 34 -5.76 -16.04 -2.04
C PHE A 34 -4.94 -16.34 -3.29
N SER A 35 -3.70 -15.83 -3.36
CA SER A 35 -2.77 -16.15 -4.45
C SER A 35 -2.46 -17.65 -4.51
N LEU A 36 -2.22 -18.32 -3.38
CA LEU A 36 -1.98 -19.76 -3.34
C LEU A 36 -3.19 -20.57 -3.80
N ILE A 37 -4.41 -20.13 -3.46
CA ILE A 37 -5.64 -20.77 -3.94
C ILE A 37 -5.76 -20.64 -5.46
N VAL A 38 -5.55 -19.44 -6.00
CA VAL A 38 -5.67 -19.20 -7.45
C VAL A 38 -4.56 -19.91 -8.22
N VAL A 39 -3.31 -19.79 -7.79
CA VAL A 39 -2.17 -20.49 -8.41
C VAL A 39 -2.35 -22.00 -8.29
N GLY A 40 -2.71 -22.50 -7.10
CA GLY A 40 -2.97 -23.92 -6.87
C GLY A 40 -4.10 -24.47 -7.74
N SER A 41 -5.14 -23.67 -8.01
CA SER A 41 -6.21 -24.05 -8.95
C SER A 41 -5.76 -24.08 -10.41
N ALA A 42 -4.73 -23.31 -10.77
CA ALA A 42 -4.16 -23.29 -12.11
C ALA A 42 -3.11 -24.40 -12.34
N VAL A 43 -2.52 -24.96 -11.27
CA VAL A 43 -1.49 -26.02 -11.36
C VAL A 43 -1.98 -27.25 -12.13
N PRO A 44 -3.17 -27.83 -11.92
CA PRO A 44 -3.62 -28.98 -12.72
C PRO A 44 -3.74 -28.65 -14.22
N THR A 45 -4.18 -27.43 -14.55
CA THR A 45 -4.29 -26.94 -15.92
C THR A 45 -2.92 -26.80 -16.58
N ILE A 46 -1.91 -26.38 -15.80
CA ILE A 46 -0.51 -26.25 -16.25
C ILE A 46 0.21 -27.60 -16.22
N ALA A 47 -0.07 -28.50 -15.27
CA ALA A 47 0.55 -29.82 -15.16
C ALA A 47 -0.01 -30.81 -16.20
N GLY A 48 -1.22 -30.57 -16.71
CA GLY A 48 -1.76 -31.25 -17.88
C GLY A 48 -1.08 -30.85 -19.20
N ILE A 49 -0.29 -29.77 -19.19
CA ILE A 49 0.69 -29.45 -20.22
C ILE A 49 1.89 -30.35 -19.94
N GLY A 50 2.07 -31.41 -20.73
CA GLY A 50 3.14 -32.39 -20.52
C GLY A 50 4.50 -31.71 -20.32
N SER A 51 5.40 -32.34 -19.55
CA SER A 51 6.74 -31.82 -19.30
C SER A 51 7.63 -31.77 -20.55
N ASP A 52 7.19 -32.41 -21.64
CA ASP A 52 7.82 -32.36 -22.95
C ASP A 52 7.18 -31.25 -23.80
N PRO A 53 7.91 -30.15 -24.07
CA PRO A 53 7.40 -29.03 -24.88
C PRO A 53 6.90 -29.44 -26.27
N SER A 54 7.33 -30.58 -26.81
CA SER A 54 6.89 -31.10 -28.11
C SER A 54 5.48 -31.72 -28.10
N THR A 55 4.92 -31.96 -26.91
CA THR A 55 3.60 -32.60 -26.73
C THR A 55 2.48 -31.60 -26.43
N ILE A 56 2.80 -30.32 -26.28
CA ILE A 56 1.86 -29.25 -25.93
C ILE A 56 1.02 -28.90 -27.15
N THR A 57 -0.30 -29.06 -27.05
CA THR A 57 -1.21 -28.59 -28.11
C THR A 57 -1.41 -27.07 -28.00
N SER A 58 -1.74 -26.41 -29.12
CA SER A 58 -2.07 -24.98 -29.13
C SER A 58 -3.22 -24.62 -28.19
N GLU A 59 -4.18 -25.54 -28.02
CA GLU A 59 -5.31 -25.37 -27.09
C GLU A 59 -4.86 -25.38 -25.62
N GLN A 60 -4.00 -26.32 -25.25
CA GLN A 60 -3.42 -26.38 -23.90
C GLN A 60 -2.55 -25.16 -23.59
N ALA A 61 -1.76 -24.70 -24.57
CA ALA A 61 -0.95 -23.49 -24.43
C ALA A 61 -1.83 -22.25 -24.20
N ILE A 62 -2.89 -22.07 -24.99
CA ILE A 62 -3.84 -20.95 -24.83
C ILE A 62 -4.56 -21.02 -23.49
N ALA A 63 -5.02 -22.20 -23.08
CA ALA A 63 -5.68 -22.40 -21.78
C ALA A 63 -4.74 -22.08 -20.60
N GLY A 64 -3.48 -22.52 -20.66
CA GLY A 64 -2.47 -22.22 -19.64
C GLY A 64 -2.17 -20.73 -19.51
N ILE A 65 -1.99 -20.03 -20.64
CA ILE A 65 -1.80 -18.57 -20.67
C ILE A 65 -3.04 -17.87 -20.12
N GLY A 66 -4.24 -18.27 -20.55
CA GLY A 66 -5.50 -17.70 -20.09
C GLY A 66 -5.69 -17.85 -18.58
N ALA A 67 -5.39 -19.03 -18.02
CA ALA A 67 -5.44 -19.29 -16.59
C ALA A 67 -4.43 -18.45 -15.81
N ALA A 68 -3.19 -18.33 -16.30
CA ALA A 68 -2.15 -17.53 -15.64
C ALA A 68 -2.48 -16.03 -15.65
N VAL A 69 -2.88 -15.49 -16.80
CA VAL A 69 -3.24 -14.07 -16.95
C VAL A 69 -4.52 -13.74 -16.19
N GLY A 70 -5.58 -14.53 -16.38
CA GLY A 70 -6.86 -14.32 -15.72
C GLY A 70 -6.76 -14.51 -14.21
N GLY A 71 -6.08 -15.57 -13.75
CA GLY A 71 -5.82 -15.80 -12.34
C GLY A 71 -4.98 -14.70 -11.70
N GLY A 72 -3.89 -14.30 -12.34
CA GLY A 72 -3.06 -13.18 -11.89
C GLY A 72 -3.83 -11.87 -11.79
N PHE A 73 -4.67 -11.57 -12.79
CA PHE A 73 -5.53 -10.39 -12.78
C PHE A 73 -6.55 -10.42 -11.64
N LEU A 74 -7.20 -11.56 -11.38
CA LEU A 74 -8.13 -11.71 -10.26
C LEU A 74 -7.44 -11.52 -8.91
N VAL A 75 -6.25 -12.11 -8.73
CA VAL A 75 -5.42 -11.92 -7.53
C VAL A 75 -5.08 -10.45 -7.35
N MET A 76 -4.67 -9.77 -8.41
CA MET A 76 -4.32 -8.34 -8.38
C MET A 76 -5.51 -7.48 -7.95
N ILE A 77 -6.67 -7.64 -8.57
CA ILE A 77 -7.85 -6.80 -8.29
C ILE A 77 -8.37 -7.03 -6.87
N ILE A 78 -8.54 -8.30 -6.47
CA ILE A 78 -9.13 -8.63 -5.17
C ILE A 78 -8.16 -8.30 -4.03
N SER A 79 -6.88 -8.66 -4.17
CA SER A 79 -5.87 -8.33 -3.15
C SER A 79 -5.61 -6.82 -3.09
N GLY A 80 -5.67 -6.12 -4.22
CA GLY A 80 -5.57 -4.66 -4.27
C GLY A 80 -6.71 -3.98 -3.52
N PHE A 81 -7.93 -4.46 -3.67
CA PHE A 81 -9.09 -3.95 -2.94
C PHE A 81 -8.99 -4.19 -1.44
N VAL A 82 -8.58 -5.39 -1.02
CA VAL A 82 -8.32 -5.70 0.41
C VAL A 82 -7.18 -4.86 0.97
N GLY A 83 -6.11 -4.69 0.21
CA GLY A 83 -4.99 -3.80 0.55
C GLY A 83 -5.43 -2.35 0.71
N LEU A 84 -6.32 -1.86 -0.15
CA LEU A 84 -6.88 -0.51 -0.07
C LEU A 84 -7.68 -0.30 1.22
N ILE A 85 -8.58 -1.25 1.54
CA ILE A 85 -9.35 -1.23 2.79
C ILE A 85 -8.40 -1.19 3.99
N ALA A 86 -7.42 -2.08 4.00
CA ALA A 86 -6.48 -2.16 5.10
C ALA A 86 -5.64 -0.88 5.22
N HIS A 87 -5.25 -0.25 4.11
CA HIS A 87 -4.48 0.98 4.12
C HIS A 87 -5.31 2.13 4.70
N GLY A 88 -6.56 2.29 4.26
CA GLY A 88 -7.47 3.30 4.82
C GLY A 88 -7.76 3.09 6.31
N MET A 89 -7.95 1.84 6.75
CA MET A 89 -8.05 1.50 8.18
C MET A 89 -6.78 1.87 8.95
N THR A 90 -5.61 1.57 8.39
CA THR A 90 -4.31 1.89 9.00
C THR A 90 -4.14 3.40 9.15
N VAL A 91 -4.52 4.19 8.14
CA VAL A 91 -4.53 5.66 8.22
C VAL A 91 -5.47 6.13 9.33
N ALA A 92 -6.70 5.59 9.40
CA ALA A 92 -7.66 5.96 10.45
C ALA A 92 -7.14 5.64 11.86
N MET A 93 -6.50 4.47 12.04
CA MET A 93 -5.89 4.04 13.30
C MET A 93 -4.67 4.87 13.68
N ALA A 94 -3.79 5.16 12.73
CA ALA A 94 -2.65 6.05 12.93
C ALA A 94 -3.11 7.46 13.34
N ASN A 95 -4.20 7.95 12.75
CA ASN A 95 -4.78 9.25 13.07
C ASN A 95 -5.29 9.32 14.52
N MET A 96 -5.95 8.27 15.00
CA MET A 96 -6.38 8.14 16.40
C MET A 96 -5.16 8.15 17.33
N ALA A 97 -4.16 7.32 17.06
CA ALA A 97 -2.97 7.22 17.90
C ALA A 97 -2.15 8.52 17.97
N LEU A 98 -2.02 9.23 16.84
CA LEU A 98 -1.37 10.54 16.81
C LEU A 98 -2.16 11.63 17.55
N ASN A 99 -3.46 11.42 17.79
CA ASN A 99 -4.30 12.29 18.62
C ASN A 99 -4.32 11.86 20.10
N GLY A 100 -3.54 10.84 20.49
CA GLY A 100 -3.52 10.30 21.85
C GLY A 100 -4.69 9.36 22.18
N GLU A 101 -5.50 8.98 21.19
CA GLU A 101 -6.55 7.98 21.35
C GLU A 101 -5.97 6.57 21.21
N THR A 102 -6.57 5.57 21.87
CA THR A 102 -6.16 4.17 21.74
C THR A 102 -6.83 3.50 20.52
N PRO A 103 -6.10 3.18 19.44
CA PRO A 103 -6.69 2.59 18.25
C PRO A 103 -7.05 1.12 18.48
N THR A 104 -8.23 0.71 18.03
CA THR A 104 -8.65 -0.69 17.96
C THR A 104 -9.06 -1.03 16.53
N LEU A 105 -9.15 -2.32 16.19
CA LEU A 105 -9.64 -2.73 14.87
C LEU A 105 -11.08 -2.27 14.63
N ALA A 106 -11.93 -2.33 15.67
CA ALA A 106 -13.32 -1.92 15.60
C ALA A 106 -13.46 -0.42 15.34
N THR A 107 -12.73 0.41 16.08
CA THR A 107 -12.74 1.87 15.88
C THR A 107 -12.12 2.27 14.55
N GLY A 108 -11.04 1.59 14.13
CA GLY A 108 -10.40 1.79 12.83
C GLY A 108 -11.34 1.46 11.67
N TRP A 109 -12.03 0.32 11.76
CA TRP A 109 -13.03 -0.10 10.77
C TRP A 109 -14.18 0.89 10.68
N ALA A 110 -14.81 1.24 11.81
CA ALA A 110 -15.94 2.15 11.85
C ALA A 110 -15.59 3.52 11.25
N ARG A 111 -14.42 4.07 11.61
CA ARG A 111 -13.95 5.35 11.09
C ARG A 111 -13.60 5.30 9.60
N PHE A 112 -13.02 4.20 9.13
CA PHE A 112 -12.71 4.05 7.71
C PHE A 112 -13.96 3.85 6.85
N MET A 113 -14.97 3.13 7.34
CA MET A 113 -16.20 2.84 6.58
C MET A 113 -16.95 4.12 6.18
N THR A 114 -16.89 5.19 6.98
CA THR A 114 -17.48 6.49 6.60
C THR A 114 -16.76 7.17 5.44
N ARG A 115 -15.54 6.73 5.11
CA ARG A 115 -14.67 7.25 4.06
C ARG A 115 -14.44 6.26 2.92
N LEU A 116 -15.03 5.07 2.97
CA LEU A 116 -14.77 4.01 1.99
C LEU A 116 -15.02 4.47 0.55
N VAL A 117 -16.18 5.10 0.30
CA VAL A 117 -16.56 5.55 -1.06
C VAL A 117 -15.59 6.62 -1.59
N PRO A 118 -15.33 7.73 -0.86
CA PRO A 118 -14.30 8.68 -1.27
C PRO A 118 -12.92 8.06 -1.49
N VAL A 119 -12.49 7.11 -0.65
CA VAL A 119 -11.19 6.43 -0.79
C VAL A 119 -11.15 5.59 -2.06
N ILE A 120 -12.20 4.83 -2.38
CA ILE A 120 -12.28 4.05 -3.63
C ILE A 120 -12.17 4.96 -4.84
N ILE A 121 -12.95 6.05 -4.88
CA ILE A 121 -12.93 6.99 -6.00
C ILE A 121 -11.55 7.65 -6.12
N ALA A 122 -10.97 8.11 -5.00
CA ALA A 122 -9.63 8.70 -5.00
C ALA A 122 -8.56 7.72 -5.51
N SER A 123 -8.65 6.45 -5.11
CA SER A 123 -7.71 5.40 -5.53
C SER A 123 -7.81 5.11 -7.01
N ILE A 124 -9.02 5.10 -7.57
CA ILE A 124 -9.24 4.94 -9.02
C ILE A 124 -8.67 6.14 -9.78
N LEU A 125 -8.93 7.37 -9.31
CA LEU A 125 -8.40 8.59 -9.92
C LEU A 125 -6.86 8.62 -9.87
N MET A 126 -6.28 8.32 -8.70
CA MET A 126 -4.82 8.20 -8.55
C MET A 126 -4.26 7.11 -9.47
N GLY A 127 -4.88 5.93 -9.50
CA GLY A 127 -4.46 4.83 -10.37
C GLY A 127 -4.50 5.20 -11.85
N LEU A 128 -5.52 5.96 -12.27
CA LEU A 128 -5.61 6.46 -13.65
C LEU A 128 -4.52 7.51 -13.94
N ILE A 129 -4.31 8.48 -13.06
CA ILE A 129 -3.31 9.54 -13.26
C ILE A 129 -1.89 8.95 -13.28
N ILE A 130 -1.55 8.11 -12.30
CA ILE A 130 -0.24 7.47 -12.19
C ILE A 130 -0.06 6.45 -13.32
N GLY A 131 -1.09 5.65 -13.61
CA GLY A 131 -1.08 4.63 -14.66
C GLY A 131 -0.89 5.25 -16.04
N LEU A 132 -1.68 6.25 -16.41
CA LEU A 132 -1.52 6.97 -17.67
C LEU A 132 -0.18 7.70 -17.75
N GLY A 133 0.24 8.33 -16.65
CA GLY A 133 1.56 8.94 -16.54
C GLY A 133 2.66 7.94 -16.87
N THR A 134 2.61 6.76 -16.26
CA THR A 134 3.59 5.67 -16.45
C THR A 134 3.56 5.09 -17.87
N ILE A 135 2.37 4.92 -18.46
CA ILE A 135 2.21 4.43 -19.85
C ILE A 135 2.79 5.40 -20.87
N LEU A 136 2.59 6.71 -20.68
CA LEU A 136 3.11 7.73 -21.59
C LEU A 136 4.63 7.78 -21.53
N LEU A 137 5.19 7.97 -20.34
CA LEU A 137 6.62 7.95 -20.04
C LEU A 137 6.77 7.63 -18.55
N VAL A 138 7.60 6.67 -18.14
CA VAL A 138 7.74 6.26 -16.72
C VAL A 138 7.95 7.46 -15.77
N LEU A 139 8.66 8.49 -16.23
CA LEU A 139 8.99 9.68 -15.45
C LEU A 139 7.74 10.49 -15.00
N PRO A 140 6.80 10.90 -15.88
CA PRO A 140 5.54 11.53 -15.44
C PRO A 140 4.71 10.69 -14.47
N GLY A 141 4.75 9.36 -14.56
CA GLY A 141 4.11 8.48 -13.57
C GLY A 141 4.70 8.63 -12.17
N ILE A 142 6.03 8.68 -12.06
CA ILE A 142 6.75 8.90 -10.79
C ILE A 142 6.44 10.29 -10.24
N VAL A 143 6.46 11.32 -11.09
CA VAL A 143 6.12 12.70 -10.68
C VAL A 143 4.69 12.77 -10.15
N ALA A 144 3.73 12.13 -10.81
CA ALA A 144 2.35 12.06 -10.33
C ALA A 144 2.24 11.34 -8.98
N ALA A 145 2.93 10.22 -8.79
CA ALA A 145 2.96 9.50 -7.52
C ALA A 145 3.54 10.36 -6.38
N PHE A 146 4.61 11.11 -6.66
CA PHE A 146 5.20 12.05 -5.72
C PHE A 146 4.22 13.17 -5.33
N LEU A 147 3.53 13.76 -6.31
CA LEU A 147 2.57 14.83 -6.08
C LEU A 147 1.28 14.38 -5.35
N LEU A 148 0.88 13.12 -5.53
CA LEU A 148 -0.35 12.54 -4.96
C LEU A 148 -0.10 11.67 -3.71
N VAL A 149 1.12 11.71 -3.14
CA VAL A 149 1.52 10.84 -2.04
C VAL A 149 0.64 10.98 -0.78
N PHE A 150 0.00 12.13 -0.58
CA PHE A 150 -0.84 12.41 0.58
C PHE A 150 -2.34 12.27 0.32
N THR A 151 -2.77 11.90 -0.89
CA THR A 151 -4.20 11.92 -1.27
C THR A 151 -5.06 11.03 -0.37
N ILE A 152 -4.70 9.77 -0.15
CA ILE A 152 -5.51 8.87 0.69
C ILE A 152 -5.54 9.36 2.15
N VAL A 153 -4.41 9.89 2.63
CA VAL A 153 -4.33 10.49 3.96
C VAL A 153 -5.30 11.67 4.08
N ALA A 154 -5.31 12.57 3.10
CA ALA A 154 -6.21 13.72 3.07
C ALA A 154 -7.70 13.30 3.01
N VAL A 155 -8.06 12.26 2.25
CA VAL A 155 -9.44 11.74 2.24
C VAL A 155 -9.87 11.28 3.64
N VAL A 156 -9.02 10.49 4.32
CA VAL A 156 -9.39 9.85 5.58
C VAL A 156 -9.34 10.83 6.76
N VAL A 157 -8.34 11.72 6.78
CA VAL A 157 -8.07 12.59 7.92
C VAL A 157 -8.81 13.92 7.84
N ASP A 158 -8.84 14.53 6.66
CA ASP A 158 -9.43 15.87 6.48
C ASP A 158 -10.89 15.81 6.03
N ASP A 159 -11.49 14.61 5.93
CA ASP A 159 -12.87 14.43 5.47
C ASP A 159 -13.12 15.05 4.07
N LEU A 160 -12.17 14.82 3.16
CA LEU A 160 -12.25 15.37 1.82
C LEU A 160 -12.84 14.36 0.84
N GLY A 161 -13.69 14.84 -0.06
CA GLY A 161 -14.06 14.10 -1.26
C GLY A 161 -12.83 13.85 -2.16
N ALA A 162 -12.91 12.83 -3.03
CA ALA A 162 -11.77 12.37 -3.82
C ALA A 162 -11.05 13.50 -4.59
N GLY A 163 -11.78 14.32 -5.35
CA GLY A 163 -11.19 15.42 -6.12
C GLY A 163 -10.53 16.49 -5.23
N GLN A 164 -11.15 16.82 -4.09
CA GLN A 164 -10.59 17.79 -3.14
C GLN A 164 -9.31 17.25 -2.50
N ALA A 165 -9.26 15.96 -2.19
CA ALA A 165 -8.07 15.32 -1.62
C ALA A 165 -6.88 15.26 -2.60
N LEU A 166 -7.14 15.06 -3.90
CA LEU A 166 -6.10 15.18 -4.94
C LEU A 166 -5.52 16.60 -4.96
N SER A 167 -6.36 17.61 -5.05
CA SER A 167 -5.95 19.02 -5.05
C SER A 167 -5.23 19.41 -3.75
N ARG A 168 -5.68 18.88 -2.61
CA ARG A 168 -5.03 19.09 -1.31
C ARG A 168 -3.63 18.51 -1.31
N SER A 169 -3.45 17.25 -1.72
CA SER A 169 -2.12 16.63 -1.85
C SER A 169 -1.21 17.46 -2.76
N LEU A 170 -1.69 17.84 -3.95
CA LEU A 170 -0.94 18.67 -4.90
C LEU A 170 -0.47 19.99 -4.27
N THR A 171 -1.37 20.68 -3.56
CA THR A 171 -1.06 21.96 -2.91
C THR A 171 -0.06 21.78 -1.77
N THR A 172 -0.27 20.77 -0.92
CA THR A 172 0.64 20.45 0.19
C THR A 172 2.04 20.11 -0.32
N VAL A 173 2.15 19.28 -1.36
CA VAL A 173 3.45 18.88 -1.93
C VAL A 173 4.13 20.05 -2.63
N THR A 174 3.42 20.82 -3.46
CA THR A 174 4.02 21.94 -4.22
C THR A 174 4.47 23.08 -3.33
N ARG A 175 3.72 23.43 -2.28
CA ARG A 175 4.14 24.43 -1.29
C ARG A 175 5.33 23.95 -0.46
N ASN A 176 5.42 22.65 -0.20
CA ASN A 176 6.45 22.05 0.64
C ASN A 176 7.37 21.12 -0.17
N PHE A 177 7.75 21.51 -1.39
CA PHE A 177 8.43 20.61 -2.32
C PHE A 177 9.72 20.03 -1.73
N GLY A 178 10.60 20.87 -1.20
CA GLY A 178 11.88 20.43 -0.64
C GLY A 178 11.69 19.48 0.56
N ALA A 179 10.74 19.78 1.45
CA ALA A 179 10.44 18.92 2.59
C ALA A 179 9.84 17.58 2.15
N THR A 180 8.90 17.60 1.20
CA THR A 180 8.31 16.38 0.63
C THR A 180 9.35 15.54 -0.10
N PHE A 181 10.30 16.18 -0.79
CA PHE A 181 11.40 15.49 -1.46
C PHE A 181 12.30 14.77 -0.47
N VAL A 182 12.67 15.41 0.65
CA VAL A 182 13.42 14.75 1.74
C VAL A 182 12.62 13.59 2.32
N PHE A 183 11.32 13.77 2.56
CA PHE A 183 10.44 12.68 3.00
C PHE A 183 10.49 11.49 2.02
N PHE A 184 10.38 11.75 0.72
CA PHE A 184 10.43 10.72 -0.32
C PHE A 184 11.76 9.96 -0.33
N LEU A 185 12.88 10.66 -0.16
CA LEU A 185 14.21 10.03 -0.03
C LEU A 185 14.32 9.14 1.21
N VAL A 186 13.74 9.56 2.34
CA VAL A 186 13.70 8.74 3.56
C VAL A 186 12.83 7.50 3.36
N VAL A 187 11.66 7.64 2.75
CA VAL A 187 10.80 6.49 2.41
C VAL A 187 11.54 5.51 1.49
N LEU A 188 12.28 6.00 0.50
CA LEU A 188 13.10 5.18 -0.38
C LEU A 188 14.20 4.43 0.40
N GLY A 189 14.91 5.12 1.30
CA GLY A 189 15.90 4.48 2.17
C GLY A 189 15.31 3.39 3.06
N LEU A 190 14.15 3.66 3.67
CA LEU A 190 13.42 2.67 4.48
C LEU A 190 12.95 1.48 3.64
N ALA A 191 12.51 1.71 2.40
CA ALA A 191 12.11 0.65 1.48
C ALA A 191 13.28 -0.27 1.13
N ILE A 192 14.48 0.28 0.93
CA ILE A 192 15.69 -0.52 0.71
C ILE A 192 16.00 -1.38 1.94
N ILE A 193 15.93 -0.82 3.14
CA ILE A 193 16.15 -1.57 4.39
C ILE A 193 15.11 -2.70 4.53
N ALA A 194 13.84 -2.42 4.27
CA ALA A 194 12.78 -3.42 4.34
C ALA A 194 12.94 -4.53 3.29
N ALA A 195 13.40 -4.18 2.08
CA ALA A 195 13.69 -5.15 1.02
C ALA A 195 14.86 -6.07 1.41
N ILE A 196 15.95 -5.52 1.97
CA ILE A 196 17.08 -6.31 2.47
C ILE A 196 16.62 -7.24 3.60
N ALA A 197 15.88 -6.72 4.58
CA ALA A 197 15.34 -7.52 5.67
C ALA A 197 14.45 -8.66 5.15
N SER A 198 13.59 -8.36 4.17
CA SER A 198 12.73 -9.36 3.54
C SER A 198 13.52 -10.42 2.79
N ALA A 199 14.60 -10.05 2.09
CA ALA A 199 15.46 -10.99 1.39
C ALA A 199 16.20 -11.94 2.34
N ILE A 200 16.75 -11.42 3.44
CA ILE A 200 17.44 -12.22 4.47
C ILE A 200 16.49 -13.22 5.10
N VAL A 201 15.32 -12.74 5.52
CA VAL A 201 14.30 -13.55 6.20
C VAL A 201 13.66 -14.56 5.25
N GLY A 202 13.42 -14.15 4.00
CA GLY A 202 12.85 -15.00 2.95
C GLY A 202 13.73 -16.16 2.54
N ALA A 203 15.03 -16.12 2.83
CA ALA A 203 15.95 -17.23 2.60
C ALA A 203 15.70 -18.44 3.52
N ILE A 204 14.94 -18.27 4.61
CA ILE A 204 14.60 -19.36 5.53
C ILE A 204 13.48 -20.22 4.92
N PRO A 205 13.67 -21.53 4.69
CA PRO A 205 12.63 -22.39 4.16
C PRO A 205 11.38 -22.44 5.05
N LEU A 206 10.18 -22.40 4.44
CA LEU A 206 8.85 -22.41 5.07
C LEU A 206 8.56 -21.20 6.01
N LEU A 207 9.42 -20.90 6.97
CA LEU A 207 9.26 -19.78 7.90
C LEU A 207 9.51 -18.42 7.24
N GLY A 208 10.36 -18.35 6.21
CA GLY A 208 10.67 -17.11 5.51
C GLY A 208 9.43 -16.46 4.88
N ALA A 209 8.48 -17.25 4.38
CA ALA A 209 7.23 -16.72 3.85
C ALA A 209 6.41 -15.99 4.94
N ILE A 210 6.26 -16.59 6.12
CA ILE A 210 5.49 -15.99 7.22
C ILE A 210 6.20 -14.74 7.75
N LEU A 211 7.51 -14.82 7.94
CA LEU A 211 8.28 -13.72 8.49
C LEU A 211 8.37 -12.53 7.52
N THR A 212 8.45 -12.77 6.21
CA THR A 212 8.40 -11.69 5.20
C THR A 212 7.05 -10.96 5.20
N MET A 213 5.94 -11.65 5.47
CA MET A 213 4.64 -11.02 5.63
C MET A 213 4.59 -10.10 6.85
N ILE A 214 5.16 -10.53 7.97
CA ILE A 214 5.27 -9.69 9.18
C ILE A 214 6.12 -8.46 8.90
N VAL A 215 7.27 -8.62 8.23
CA VAL A 215 8.16 -7.50 7.86
C VAL A 215 7.43 -6.53 6.93
N SER A 216 6.76 -7.04 5.89
CA SER A 216 5.98 -6.23 4.94
C SER A 216 4.86 -5.44 5.63
N ALA A 217 4.10 -6.12 6.50
CA ALA A 217 3.02 -5.49 7.25
C ALA A 217 3.54 -4.40 8.20
N ALA A 218 4.60 -4.70 8.95
CA ALA A 218 5.22 -3.75 9.86
C ALA A 218 5.77 -2.54 9.12
N PHE A 219 6.45 -2.76 7.99
CA PHE A 219 6.95 -1.70 7.13
C PHE A 219 5.83 -0.82 6.59
N SER A 220 4.78 -1.41 6.01
CA SER A 220 3.64 -0.66 5.46
C SER A 220 2.86 0.11 6.53
N GLY A 221 2.64 -0.51 7.69
CA GLY A 221 2.01 0.13 8.83
C GLY A 221 2.83 1.33 9.34
N PHE A 222 4.13 1.15 9.50
CA PHE A 222 5.05 2.22 9.88
C PHE A 222 5.08 3.35 8.84
N LEU A 223 5.20 3.02 7.56
CA LEU A 223 5.16 4.01 6.48
C LEU A 223 3.86 4.80 6.50
N THR A 224 2.72 4.15 6.76
CA THR A 224 1.43 4.84 6.84
C THR A 224 1.40 5.86 7.99
N ILE A 225 1.91 5.49 9.17
CA ILE A 225 2.05 6.42 10.31
C ILE A 225 2.97 7.58 9.94
N PHE A 226 4.10 7.30 9.28
CA PHE A 226 5.09 8.29 8.91
C PHE A 226 4.58 9.27 7.84
N THR A 227 3.91 8.77 6.81
CA THR A 227 3.23 9.59 5.79
C THR A 227 2.18 10.49 6.42
N LEU A 228 1.38 9.97 7.35
CA LEU A 228 0.37 10.76 8.06
C LEU A 228 1.00 11.83 8.96
N ALA A 229 2.02 11.48 9.74
CA ALA A 229 2.70 12.45 10.60
C ALA A 229 3.34 13.57 9.77
N THR A 230 3.96 13.22 8.65
CA THR A 230 4.52 14.18 7.69
C THR A 230 3.41 15.05 7.07
N TYR A 231 2.30 14.44 6.64
CA TYR A 231 1.17 15.17 6.09
C TYR A 231 0.68 16.25 7.03
N ARG A 232 0.48 15.93 8.32
CA ARG A 232 0.01 16.89 9.34
C ARG A 232 0.96 18.07 9.55
N GLU A 233 2.27 17.83 9.50
CA GLU A 233 3.28 18.89 9.64
C GLU A 233 3.26 19.81 8.41
N LEU A 234 3.21 19.23 7.21
CA LEU A 234 3.24 20.00 5.96
C LEU A 234 1.91 20.69 5.63
N SER A 235 0.77 20.12 6.05
CA SER A 235 -0.55 20.69 5.83
C SER A 235 -0.81 21.88 6.75
N ALA A 236 -0.32 21.83 8.00
CA ALA A 236 -0.37 22.97 8.92
C ALA A 236 0.42 24.18 8.39
N ASP A 237 1.62 23.94 7.84
CA ASP A 237 2.44 24.99 7.23
C ASP A 237 1.78 25.57 5.96
N ALA A 238 0.97 24.79 5.26
CA ALA A 238 0.27 25.24 4.04
C ALA A 238 -0.98 26.09 4.34
N ASP A 239 -1.53 26.02 5.55
CA ASP A 239 -2.70 26.79 5.97
C ASP A 239 -2.33 28.07 6.76
N ALA A 240 -1.05 28.23 7.09
CA ALA A 240 -0.47 29.43 7.70
C ALA A 240 -0.11 30.50 6.66
#